data_AF-A0AA36I7E7-F1
#
_entry.id   AF-A0AA36I7E7-F1
#
_cell.length_a   1.000
_cell.length_b   1.000
_cell.length_c   1.000
_cell.angle_alpha   90.00
_cell.angle_beta   90.00
_cell.angle_gamma   90.00
#
_symmetry.space_group_name_H-M   'P 1'
#
loop_
_entity.id
_entity.type
_entity.pdbx_description
1 polymer ?
#
loop_
_entity_poly.entity_id
_entity_poly.type
_entity_poly.pdbx_seq_one_letter_code
_entity_poly.pdbx_strand_id
1 'polypeptide(L)'
;MTPAEAGLQGACLEKPTRERAIQQYALAHELSPSEVTDDLLEKSELGMEGWACSGLDVNARGPVGNAMYRSFGKHPNMKETYKWLFDDLKRKFRCAWATHRNFDFVVSKRFHEKRESTKHQELGSFKSELQLQAHLGGVGVPEAERQAKCYIKNCEKWPEVFVKWNDWTEAYNYLLVEKLVTSTNEESWKDVVAMHDSSATFETESVRCKAMRKFAAFHNKAVESCTIEEVVGSPHGIAGWAEMQIAVPGVDDGAGSAPGTPAPNASDPKEKPKNSKARGGAKGAAKPKAKKELSQEKEAENFAKEMMCKVQKSQQIMDKILNLGDDLPSAWKWAKTFLQDYAQLTAEFKDALSPKEGDSLKDFVDELRLTLISPANLKTFKKLYGDRYLPLMLLFRDRCQNIVAQTLTRI
;
A
#
# COMPACT_ATOMS: atom_id res chain seq x y z
N MET A 1 12.60 -29.61 50.02
CA MET A 1 12.13 -29.04 48.74
C MET A 1 11.20 -30.04 48.12
N THR A 2 9.91 -29.70 48.03
CA THR A 2 8.87 -30.60 47.52
C THR A 2 8.87 -30.59 45.99
N PRO A 3 8.41 -31.65 45.32
CA PRO A 3 8.29 -31.71 43.86
C PRO A 3 7.28 -30.70 43.25
N ALA A 4 6.67 -29.85 44.07
CA ALA A 4 5.62 -28.90 43.66
C ALA A 4 6.16 -27.50 43.31
N GLU A 5 7.43 -27.20 43.56
CA GLU A 5 8.04 -25.88 43.26
C GLU A 5 8.88 -25.87 41.96
N ALA A 6 8.92 -26.99 41.23
CA ALA A 6 9.53 -27.07 39.89
C ALA A 6 8.61 -26.61 38.74
N GLY A 7 7.38 -26.15 39.05
CA GLY A 7 6.31 -25.96 38.06
C GLY A 7 6.21 -24.59 37.38
N LEU A 8 7.10 -23.63 37.62
CA LEU A 8 6.95 -22.26 37.12
C LEU A 8 8.26 -21.59 36.64
N GLN A 9 9.26 -22.39 36.24
CA GLN A 9 10.25 -21.91 35.26
C GLN A 9 9.63 -22.13 33.89
N GLY A 10 9.38 -21.03 33.17
CA GLY A 10 8.75 -21.05 31.86
C GLY A 10 9.42 -22.08 30.97
N ALA A 11 8.69 -23.17 30.66
CA ALA A 11 9.13 -24.21 29.78
C ALA A 11 9.67 -23.53 28.52
N CYS A 12 10.99 -23.55 28.37
CA CYS A 12 11.64 -23.10 27.16
C CYS A 12 11.12 -24.06 26.10
N LEU A 13 10.10 -23.64 25.34
CA LEU A 13 9.52 -24.43 24.28
C LEU A 13 10.67 -24.83 23.35
N GLU A 14 11.12 -26.07 23.47
CA GLU A 14 12.22 -26.58 22.67
C GLU A 14 11.91 -26.31 21.20
N LYS A 15 12.91 -25.77 20.50
CA LYS A 15 12.78 -25.41 19.09
C LYS A 15 12.45 -26.70 18.32
N PRO A 16 11.36 -26.74 17.53
CA PRO A 16 11.08 -27.88 16.66
C PRO A 16 12.31 -28.16 15.80
N THR A 17 12.79 -29.41 15.82
CA THR A 17 14.00 -29.83 15.10
C THR A 17 13.66 -30.62 13.85
N ARG A 18 14.62 -30.68 12.92
CA ARG A 18 14.53 -31.54 11.73
C ARG A 18 14.33 -33.01 12.09
N GLU A 19 15.02 -33.49 13.11
CA GLU A 19 14.88 -34.88 13.61
C GLU A 19 13.44 -35.18 14.04
N ARG A 20 12.78 -34.22 14.69
CA ARG A 20 11.37 -34.34 15.06
C ARG A 20 10.47 -34.42 13.82
N ALA A 21 10.74 -33.63 12.78
CA ALA A 21 9.99 -33.71 11.53
C ALA A 21 10.09 -35.10 10.90
N ILE A 22 11.31 -35.66 10.84
CA ILE A 22 11.58 -37.01 10.34
C ILE A 22 10.81 -38.05 11.14
N GLN A 23 10.90 -38.01 12.48
CA GLN A 23 10.21 -38.95 13.35
C GLN A 23 8.69 -38.89 13.21
N GLN A 24 8.12 -37.69 13.11
CA GLN A 24 6.67 -37.50 12.97
C GLN A 24 6.16 -37.94 11.60
N TYR A 25 6.92 -37.67 10.53
CA TYR A 25 6.58 -38.13 9.18
C TYR A 25 6.64 -39.66 9.08
N ALA A 26 7.73 -40.26 9.58
CA ALA A 26 7.94 -41.70 9.65
C ALA A 26 6.79 -42.39 10.40
N LEU A 27 6.41 -41.85 11.57
CA LEU A 27 5.31 -42.35 12.37
C LEU A 27 3.96 -42.27 11.65
N ALA A 28 3.70 -41.19 10.92
CA ALA A 28 2.44 -41.00 10.20
C ALA A 28 2.29 -41.89 8.94
N HIS A 29 3.40 -42.34 8.36
CA HIS A 29 3.42 -43.15 7.12
C HIS A 29 3.91 -44.59 7.35
N GLU A 30 4.07 -45.01 8.61
CA GLU A 30 4.56 -46.35 8.98
C GLU A 30 5.93 -46.70 8.37
N LEU A 31 6.78 -45.69 8.16
CA LEU A 31 8.14 -45.82 7.63
C LEU A 31 9.18 -45.81 8.76
N SER A 32 10.38 -46.30 8.48
CA SER A 32 11.51 -46.10 9.39
C SER A 32 12.05 -44.67 9.28
N PRO A 33 12.46 -44.01 10.39
CA PRO A 33 13.09 -42.68 10.34
C PRO A 33 14.29 -42.58 9.38
N SER A 34 14.99 -43.69 9.12
CA SER A 34 16.12 -43.74 8.18
C SER A 34 15.71 -43.65 6.70
N GLU A 35 14.45 -43.94 6.38
CA GLU A 35 13.92 -43.97 5.01
C GLU A 35 13.35 -42.61 4.58
N VAL A 36 13.23 -41.66 5.51
CA VAL A 36 12.68 -40.33 5.26
C VAL A 36 13.79 -39.38 4.80
N THR A 37 13.78 -39.04 3.51
CA THR A 37 14.67 -38.05 2.91
C THR A 37 14.11 -36.62 3.04
N ASP A 38 14.97 -35.60 2.97
CA ASP A 38 14.52 -34.20 3.01
C ASP A 38 13.56 -33.86 1.87
N ASP A 39 13.81 -34.38 0.67
CA ASP A 39 12.93 -34.22 -0.49
C ASP A 39 11.50 -34.73 -0.23
N LEU A 40 11.32 -35.77 0.60
CA LEU A 40 10.00 -36.31 0.93
C LEU A 40 9.27 -35.38 1.89
N LEU A 41 9.99 -34.80 2.85
CA LEU A 41 9.45 -33.81 3.77
C LEU A 41 9.08 -32.51 3.06
N GLU A 42 9.93 -32.04 2.14
CA GLU A 42 9.67 -30.82 1.36
C GLU A 42 8.50 -30.96 0.40
N LYS A 43 8.33 -32.13 -0.25
CA LYS A 43 7.21 -32.39 -1.15
C LYS A 43 5.89 -32.70 -0.42
N SER A 44 5.94 -32.93 0.89
CA SER A 44 4.74 -33.22 1.69
C SER A 44 3.86 -31.98 1.86
N GLU A 45 2.55 -32.17 2.03
CA GLU A 45 1.58 -31.05 2.15
C GLU A 45 1.87 -30.09 3.33
N LEU A 46 2.43 -30.64 4.40
CA LEU A 46 2.77 -29.89 5.61
C LEU A 46 4.15 -29.24 5.55
N GLY A 47 5.04 -29.72 4.68
CA GLY A 47 6.44 -29.29 4.64
C GLY A 47 7.23 -29.70 5.89
N MET A 48 8.53 -29.40 5.90
CA MET A 48 9.42 -29.72 7.00
C MET A 48 8.97 -29.09 8.33
N GLU A 49 8.56 -27.81 8.31
CA GLU A 49 8.17 -27.07 9.50
C GLU A 49 6.82 -27.55 10.06
N GLY A 50 5.91 -27.98 9.18
CA GLY A 50 4.63 -28.53 9.59
C GLY A 50 4.79 -29.85 10.34
N TRP A 51 5.63 -30.76 9.82
CA TRP A 51 5.95 -32.03 10.50
C TRP A 51 6.74 -31.82 11.78
N ALA A 52 7.70 -30.88 11.80
CA ALA A 52 8.43 -30.51 13.01
C ALA A 52 7.48 -30.03 14.12
N CYS A 53 6.42 -29.31 13.73
CA CYS A 53 5.40 -28.80 14.64
C CYS A 53 4.25 -29.77 14.92
N SER A 54 4.27 -30.99 14.39
CA SER A 54 3.23 -31.98 14.66
C SER A 54 3.17 -32.30 16.17
N GLY A 55 1.95 -32.29 16.71
CA GLY A 55 1.68 -32.46 18.14
C GLY A 55 2.02 -31.25 19.03
N LEU A 56 2.49 -30.12 18.47
CA LEU A 56 2.65 -28.87 19.23
C LEU A 56 1.39 -28.01 19.16
N ASP A 57 1.08 -27.33 20.26
CA ASP A 57 0.02 -26.32 20.28
C ASP A 57 0.46 -25.04 19.58
N VAL A 58 0.33 -25.07 18.25
CA VAL A 58 0.56 -23.93 17.34
C VAL A 58 -0.71 -23.10 17.13
N ASN A 59 -1.69 -23.15 18.04
CA ASN A 59 -2.86 -22.28 17.95
C ASN A 59 -2.49 -20.83 18.25
N ALA A 60 -3.33 -19.89 17.78
CA ALA A 60 -3.11 -18.46 18.00
C ALA A 60 -3.02 -18.11 19.50
N ARG A 61 -3.83 -18.76 20.35
CA ARG A 61 -3.82 -18.56 21.81
C ARG A 61 -2.84 -19.47 22.55
N GLY A 62 -2.19 -20.39 21.82
CA GLY A 62 -1.24 -21.34 22.36
C GLY A 62 0.08 -20.67 22.76
N PRO A 63 0.97 -21.39 23.46
CA PRO A 63 2.26 -20.88 23.90
C PRO A 63 3.12 -20.32 22.76
N VAL A 64 3.15 -20.99 21.60
CA VAL A 64 3.87 -20.55 20.39
C VAL A 64 3.27 -19.26 19.84
N GLY A 65 1.95 -19.19 19.68
CA GLY A 65 1.26 -18.00 19.18
C GLY A 65 1.50 -16.78 20.06
N ASN A 66 1.41 -16.94 21.39
CA ASN A 66 1.67 -15.87 22.34
C ASN A 66 3.13 -15.38 22.30
N ALA A 67 4.09 -16.27 22.12
CA ALA A 67 5.50 -15.90 21.98
C ALA A 67 5.75 -15.12 20.66
N MET A 68 5.15 -15.58 19.56
CA MET A 68 5.19 -14.89 18.27
C MET A 68 4.56 -13.50 18.36
N TYR A 69 3.39 -13.35 18.99
CA TYR A 69 2.73 -12.05 19.12
C TYR A 69 3.55 -11.03 19.90
N ARG A 70 4.37 -11.47 20.88
CA ARG A 70 5.33 -10.57 21.55
C ARG A 70 6.44 -10.12 20.60
N SER A 71 6.89 -10.99 19.69
CA SER A 71 7.93 -10.65 18.71
C SER A 71 7.47 -9.64 17.65
N PHE A 72 6.15 -9.55 17.37
CA PHE A 72 5.59 -8.51 16.49
C PHE A 72 5.83 -7.08 16.96
N GLY A 73 6.09 -6.84 18.26
CA GLY A 73 6.48 -5.52 18.75
C GLY A 73 7.77 -5.00 18.11
N LYS A 74 8.68 -5.91 17.72
CA LYS A 74 9.95 -5.58 17.05
C LYS A 74 9.83 -5.59 15.52
N HIS A 75 8.81 -6.25 14.98
CA HIS A 75 8.61 -6.45 13.54
C HIS A 75 7.18 -6.06 13.14
N PRO A 76 6.86 -4.76 13.04
CA PRO A 76 5.52 -4.30 12.73
C PRO A 76 5.03 -4.74 11.34
N ASN A 77 5.93 -4.85 10.36
CA ASN A 77 5.59 -5.33 9.02
C ASN A 77 5.03 -6.76 9.06
N MET A 78 5.64 -7.63 9.87
CA MET A 78 5.20 -9.03 10.03
C MET A 78 3.84 -9.14 10.71
N LYS A 79 3.55 -8.22 11.63
CA LYS A 79 2.22 -8.12 12.24
C LYS A 79 1.16 -7.81 11.19
N GLU A 80 1.45 -6.87 10.29
CA GLU A 80 0.55 -6.48 9.21
C GLU A 80 0.36 -7.64 8.22
N THR A 81 1.44 -8.27 7.76
CA THR A 81 1.39 -9.46 6.89
C THR A 81 0.53 -10.55 7.52
N TYR A 82 0.79 -10.91 8.78
CA TYR A 82 0.07 -11.95 9.49
C TYR A 82 -1.42 -11.64 9.68
N LYS A 83 -1.79 -10.36 9.84
CA LYS A 83 -3.19 -9.93 10.03
C LYS A 83 -4.10 -10.43 8.90
N TRP A 84 -3.62 -10.32 7.67
CA TRP A 84 -4.41 -10.54 6.46
C TRP A 84 -4.48 -12.00 6.02
N LEU A 85 -3.51 -12.83 6.42
CA LEU A 85 -3.47 -14.25 6.08
C LEU A 85 -4.77 -14.98 6.49
N PHE A 86 -5.13 -15.99 5.69
CA PHE A 86 -6.15 -16.99 6.06
C PHE A 86 -5.67 -17.89 7.19
N ASP A 87 -6.58 -18.61 7.85
CA ASP A 87 -6.28 -19.30 9.10
C ASP A 87 -5.32 -20.49 8.92
N ASP A 88 -5.38 -21.15 7.76
CA ASP A 88 -4.46 -22.17 7.30
C ASP A 88 -3.04 -21.61 7.12
N LEU A 89 -2.90 -20.46 6.44
CA LEU A 89 -1.62 -19.78 6.25
C LEU A 89 -1.10 -19.20 7.56
N LYS A 90 -1.97 -18.68 8.44
CA LYS A 90 -1.59 -18.25 9.79
C LYS A 90 -1.04 -19.40 10.61
N ARG A 91 -1.58 -20.61 10.45
CA ARG A 91 -1.03 -21.82 11.11
C ARG A 91 0.36 -22.13 10.56
N LYS A 92 0.54 -22.17 9.24
CA LYS A 92 1.86 -22.38 8.60
C LYS A 92 2.88 -21.32 9.03
N PHE A 93 2.47 -20.05 9.09
CA PHE A 93 3.30 -18.94 9.56
C PHE A 93 3.75 -19.12 11.02
N ARG A 94 2.85 -19.59 11.90
CA ARG A 94 3.19 -19.90 13.30
C ARG A 94 4.13 -21.10 13.39
N CYS A 95 3.97 -22.13 12.55
CA CYS A 95 4.90 -23.26 12.49
C CYS A 95 6.29 -22.82 12.04
N ALA A 96 6.39 -22.05 10.95
CA ALA A 96 7.65 -21.49 10.47
C ALA A 96 8.32 -20.64 11.56
N TRP A 97 7.57 -19.76 12.23
CA TRP A 97 8.11 -18.98 13.34
C TRP A 97 8.54 -19.85 14.53
N ALA A 98 7.81 -20.92 14.85
CA ALA A 98 8.21 -21.84 15.92
C ALA A 98 9.55 -22.51 15.61
N THR A 99 9.72 -22.95 14.36
CA THR A 99 10.93 -23.59 13.86
C THR A 99 12.10 -22.63 13.77
N HIS A 100 11.94 -21.38 13.32
CA HIS A 100 13.08 -20.47 13.13
C HIS A 100 13.34 -19.53 14.31
N ARG A 101 12.31 -19.18 15.08
CA ARG A 101 12.31 -18.17 16.16
C ARG A 101 12.70 -16.75 15.74
N ASN A 102 12.70 -16.50 14.44
CA ASN A 102 12.86 -15.19 13.81
C ASN A 102 11.89 -15.09 12.62
N PHE A 103 11.88 -13.97 11.90
CA PHE A 103 11.05 -13.76 10.71
C PHE A 103 11.86 -13.86 9.41
N ASP A 104 13.04 -14.48 9.44
CA ASP A 104 13.93 -14.54 8.27
C ASP A 104 13.35 -15.42 7.15
N PHE A 105 12.35 -16.26 7.48
CA PHE A 105 11.54 -17.01 6.52
C PHE A 105 10.60 -16.11 5.69
N VAL A 106 10.45 -14.83 6.07
CA VAL A 106 9.77 -13.80 5.29
C VAL A 106 10.85 -12.93 4.64
N VAL A 107 11.38 -13.39 3.52
CA VAL A 107 12.49 -12.74 2.84
C VAL A 107 12.03 -11.46 2.15
N SER A 108 12.37 -10.30 2.70
CA SER A 108 12.30 -9.01 2.01
C SER A 108 13.60 -8.79 1.21
N LYS A 109 13.65 -9.16 -0.08
CA LYS A 109 14.79 -8.82 -0.96
C LYS A 109 14.53 -7.49 -1.65
N ARG A 110 15.46 -6.55 -1.52
CA ARG A 110 15.49 -5.28 -2.24
C ARG A 110 16.19 -5.49 -3.58
N PHE A 111 15.50 -5.27 -4.69
CA PHE A 111 16.09 -5.41 -6.02
C PHE A 111 16.31 -4.04 -6.66
N HIS A 112 17.44 -3.91 -7.36
CA HIS A 112 17.76 -2.74 -8.16
C HIS A 112 17.27 -2.98 -9.59
N GLU A 113 16.08 -2.48 -9.94
CA GLU A 113 15.54 -2.61 -11.30
C GLU A 113 16.11 -1.48 -12.17
N LYS A 114 17.00 -1.83 -13.10
CA LYS A 114 17.37 -0.94 -14.22
C LYS A 114 16.40 -1.22 -15.36
N ARG A 115 15.56 -0.24 -15.71
CA ARG A 115 14.79 -0.29 -16.96
C ARG A 115 15.45 0.62 -17.98
N GLU A 116 15.96 -0.01 -19.03
CA GLU A 116 16.36 0.68 -20.25
C GLU A 116 15.17 0.59 -21.21
N SER A 117 14.49 1.72 -21.43
CA SER A 117 13.47 1.80 -22.46
C SER A 117 14.08 2.50 -23.67
N THR A 118 14.24 1.76 -24.77
CA THR A 118 14.67 2.34 -26.03
C THR A 118 13.42 2.76 -26.79
N LYS A 119 13.04 4.03 -26.71
CA LYS A 119 11.92 4.57 -27.47
C LYS A 119 12.44 5.16 -28.78
N HIS A 120 11.92 4.71 -29.92
CA HIS A 120 12.15 5.37 -31.20
C HIS A 120 11.31 6.65 -31.24
N GLN A 121 11.92 7.79 -30.93
CA GLN A 121 11.39 9.10 -31.30
C GLN A 121 12.20 9.63 -32.47
N GLU A 122 11.51 10.05 -33.52
CA GLU A 122 12.09 10.74 -34.66
C GLU A 122 12.29 12.22 -34.28
N LEU A 123 13.50 12.57 -33.83
CA LEU A 123 13.90 13.97 -33.74
C LEU A 123 14.33 14.42 -35.14
N GLY A 124 13.37 14.95 -35.88
CA GLY A 124 13.63 15.64 -37.14
C GLY A 124 13.53 17.15 -36.97
N SER A 125 14.32 17.89 -37.77
CA SER A 125 14.15 19.34 -37.89
C SER A 125 13.78 19.71 -39.33
N PHE A 126 12.85 20.65 -39.50
CA PHE A 126 12.49 21.16 -40.81
C PHE A 126 13.62 22.06 -41.33
N LYS A 127 14.19 21.70 -42.48
CA LYS A 127 15.30 22.42 -43.13
C LYS A 127 14.87 22.91 -44.52
N SER A 128 15.33 24.09 -44.92
CA SER A 128 15.20 24.54 -46.31
C SER A 128 16.14 23.77 -47.24
N GLU A 129 15.94 23.86 -48.55
CA GLU A 129 16.83 23.22 -49.54
C GLU A 129 18.31 23.61 -49.33
N LEU A 130 18.60 24.90 -49.11
CA LEU A 130 19.95 25.38 -48.84
C LEU A 130 20.55 24.78 -47.56
N GLN A 131 19.74 24.62 -46.52
CA GLN A 131 20.17 23.99 -45.26
C GLN A 131 20.40 22.47 -45.44
N LEU A 132 19.62 21.80 -46.27
CA LEU A 132 19.85 20.39 -46.64
C LEU A 132 21.16 20.23 -47.42
N GLN A 133 21.41 21.10 -48.40
CA GLN A 133 22.70 21.10 -49.13
C GLN A 133 23.88 21.34 -48.18
N ALA A 134 23.76 22.32 -47.28
CA ALA A 134 24.77 22.58 -46.26
C ALA A 134 25.02 21.34 -45.37
N HIS A 135 23.97 20.61 -45.00
CA HIS A 135 24.06 19.40 -44.18
C HIS A 135 24.67 18.20 -44.92
N LEU A 136 24.36 18.02 -46.20
CA LEU A 136 24.76 16.86 -47.01
C LEU A 136 26.18 16.95 -47.59
N GLY A 137 26.82 18.12 -47.52
CA GLY A 137 28.20 18.27 -48.04
C GLY A 137 28.62 19.70 -48.40
N GLY A 138 27.73 20.68 -48.25
CA GLY A 138 28.02 22.10 -48.48
C GLY A 138 27.17 22.71 -49.60
N VAL A 139 26.85 24.00 -49.46
CA VAL A 139 26.09 24.76 -50.46
C VAL A 139 26.94 24.99 -51.71
N GLY A 140 26.36 24.75 -52.89
CA GLY A 140 27.06 24.90 -54.17
C GLY A 140 27.93 23.72 -54.58
N VAL A 141 27.95 22.63 -53.80
CA VAL A 141 28.59 21.37 -54.19
C VAL A 141 27.60 20.56 -55.04
N PRO A 142 27.92 20.24 -56.31
CA PRO A 142 26.97 19.59 -57.23
C PRO A 142 26.38 18.28 -56.69
N GLU A 143 27.19 17.51 -55.96
CA GLU A 143 26.77 16.24 -55.38
C GLU A 143 25.82 16.43 -54.18
N ALA A 144 26.05 17.45 -53.33
CA ALA A 144 25.15 17.78 -52.22
C ALA A 144 23.81 18.33 -52.73
N GLU A 145 23.83 19.15 -53.79
CA GLU A 145 22.63 19.63 -54.47
C GLU A 145 21.81 18.49 -55.06
N ARG A 146 22.47 17.54 -55.74
CA ARG A 146 21.83 16.34 -56.29
C ARG A 146 21.16 15.52 -55.19
N GLN A 147 21.85 15.28 -54.09
CA GLN A 147 21.32 14.51 -52.95
C GLN A 147 20.17 15.23 -52.25
N ALA A 148 20.26 16.55 -52.04
CA ALA A 148 19.19 17.35 -51.47
C ALA A 148 17.92 17.30 -52.34
N LYS A 149 18.04 17.45 -53.67
CA LYS A 149 16.91 17.33 -54.60
C LYS A 149 16.29 15.94 -54.58
N CYS A 150 17.09 14.88 -54.51
CA CYS A 150 16.58 13.52 -54.36
C CYS A 150 15.81 13.33 -53.04
N TYR A 151 16.31 13.91 -51.95
CA TYR A 151 15.64 13.87 -50.64
C TYR A 151 14.31 14.62 -50.67
N ILE A 152 14.30 15.85 -51.19
CA ILE A 152 13.10 16.68 -51.38
C ILE A 152 12.03 15.93 -52.17
N LYS A 153 12.41 15.34 -53.31
CA LYS A 153 11.49 14.57 -54.14
C LYS A 153 10.87 13.37 -53.40
N ASN A 154 11.56 12.81 -52.41
CA ASN A 154 11.00 11.76 -51.56
C ASN A 154 10.05 12.32 -50.50
N CYS A 155 10.38 13.45 -49.87
CA CYS A 155 9.48 14.14 -48.93
C CYS A 155 8.16 14.56 -49.59
N GLU A 156 8.21 15.02 -50.84
CA GLU A 156 7.04 15.43 -51.63
C GLU A 156 6.06 14.28 -51.96
N LYS A 157 6.45 13.02 -51.74
CA LYS A 157 5.53 11.88 -51.86
C LYS A 157 4.51 11.82 -50.72
N TRP A 158 4.82 12.42 -49.57
CA TRP A 158 3.95 12.49 -48.38
C TRP A 158 4.00 13.91 -47.79
N PRO A 159 3.45 14.90 -48.52
CA PRO A 159 3.63 16.31 -48.20
C PRO A 159 3.03 16.69 -46.84
N GLU A 160 1.94 16.06 -46.43
CA GLU A 160 1.31 16.25 -45.11
C GLU A 160 2.20 15.93 -43.91
N VAL A 161 3.24 15.09 -44.07
CA VAL A 161 4.13 14.68 -42.98
C VAL A 161 5.49 15.36 -43.07
N PHE A 162 6.10 15.41 -44.27
CA PHE A 162 7.50 15.80 -44.42
C PHE A 162 7.72 17.19 -45.02
N VAL A 163 6.66 17.91 -45.44
CA VAL A 163 6.77 19.22 -46.08
C VAL A 163 6.00 20.26 -45.28
N LYS A 164 6.65 21.39 -44.96
CA LYS A 164 6.00 22.50 -44.28
C LYS A 164 6.38 23.82 -44.95
N TRP A 165 5.37 24.62 -45.27
CA TRP A 165 5.58 25.98 -45.73
C TRP A 165 6.07 26.86 -44.57
N ASN A 166 7.09 27.68 -44.83
CA ASN A 166 7.62 28.65 -43.88
C ASN A 166 7.33 30.07 -44.37
N ASP A 167 6.41 30.76 -43.68
CA ASP A 167 5.97 32.11 -44.03
C ASP A 167 7.09 33.15 -43.97
N TRP A 168 8.11 32.96 -43.13
CA TRP A 168 9.20 33.92 -42.99
C TRP A 168 10.20 33.89 -44.13
N THR A 169 10.43 32.71 -44.70
CA THR A 169 11.39 32.52 -45.79
C THR A 169 10.70 32.41 -47.15
N GLU A 170 9.37 32.44 -47.17
CA GLU A 170 8.54 32.21 -48.36
C GLU A 170 8.99 30.98 -49.15
N ALA A 171 9.28 29.88 -48.42
CA ALA A 171 9.84 28.67 -48.99
C ALA A 171 9.36 27.42 -48.25
N TYR A 172 9.39 26.28 -48.96
CA TYR A 172 9.14 24.97 -48.36
C TYR A 172 10.34 24.48 -47.57
N ASN A 173 10.08 23.98 -46.37
CA ASN A 173 11.02 23.25 -45.55
C ASN A 173 10.66 21.77 -45.53
N TYR A 174 11.68 20.94 -45.40
CA TYR A 174 11.59 19.49 -45.45
C TYR A 174 12.13 18.88 -44.16
N LEU A 175 11.41 17.91 -43.59
CA LEU A 175 11.83 17.27 -42.34
C LEU A 175 13.09 16.43 -42.58
N LEU A 176 14.20 16.82 -41.98
CA LEU A 176 15.45 16.06 -41.94
C LEU A 176 15.51 15.26 -40.63
N VAL A 177 15.54 13.93 -40.73
CA VAL A 177 15.63 13.01 -39.57
C VAL A 177 17.11 12.74 -39.27
N GLU A 178 17.67 13.39 -38.25
CA GLU A 178 19.12 13.36 -37.97
C GLU A 178 19.54 12.23 -37.03
N LYS A 179 18.64 11.74 -36.16
CA LYS A 179 18.94 10.62 -35.24
C LYS A 179 17.69 9.87 -34.82
N LEU A 180 17.74 8.55 -34.95
CA LEU A 180 16.87 7.62 -34.23
C LEU A 180 17.60 7.21 -32.95
N VAL A 181 16.93 7.30 -31.81
CA VAL A 181 17.30 6.78 -30.46
C VAL A 181 17.52 7.91 -29.44
N THR A 182 16.55 8.03 -28.54
CA THR A 182 16.75 8.51 -27.17
C THR A 182 16.60 7.32 -26.23
N SER A 183 17.66 7.00 -25.48
CA SER A 183 17.64 6.02 -24.40
C SER A 183 17.25 6.73 -23.11
N THR A 184 16.11 6.37 -22.52
CA THR A 184 15.78 6.76 -21.15
C THR A 184 16.24 5.65 -20.22
N ASN A 185 17.22 5.97 -19.37
CA ASN A 185 17.66 5.12 -18.28
C ASN A 185 16.91 5.55 -17.02
N GLU A 186 15.93 4.75 -16.61
CA GLU A 186 15.29 4.93 -15.31
C GLU A 186 15.94 3.97 -14.31
N GLU A 187 16.71 4.54 -13.39
CA GLU A 187 17.16 3.84 -12.20
C GLU A 187 16.16 4.13 -11.08
N SER A 188 15.45 3.09 -10.64
CA SER A 188 14.55 3.21 -9.50
C SER A 188 14.84 2.12 -8.50
N TRP A 189 15.00 2.53 -7.24
CA TRP A 189 14.95 1.60 -6.12
C TRP A 189 13.49 1.21 -5.92
N LYS A 190 13.16 -0.01 -6.30
CA LYS A 190 11.85 -0.57 -6.04
C LYS A 190 12.01 -1.66 -4.98
N ASP A 191 11.32 -1.46 -3.86
CA ASP A 191 11.03 -2.55 -2.95
C ASP A 191 9.89 -3.37 -3.59
N VAL A 192 10.26 -4.22 -4.56
CA VAL A 192 9.32 -5.15 -5.22
C VAL A 192 9.68 -6.56 -4.81
N VAL A 193 8.68 -7.24 -4.26
CA VAL A 193 8.71 -8.65 -3.85
C VAL A 193 8.72 -9.50 -5.13
N ALA A 194 9.91 -9.95 -5.55
CA ALA A 194 10.07 -10.91 -6.64
C ALA A 194 10.86 -12.14 -6.19
N MET A 195 10.37 -13.29 -6.65
CA MET A 195 10.60 -14.64 -6.15
C MET A 195 12.05 -15.11 -6.27
N HIS A 196 12.54 -15.80 -5.24
CA HIS A 196 13.76 -16.60 -5.36
C HIS A 196 13.53 -18.09 -5.06
N ASP A 197 12.31 -18.50 -4.73
CA ASP A 197 11.91 -19.89 -4.71
C ASP A 197 10.44 -19.96 -5.11
N SER A 198 10.03 -21.04 -5.75
CA SER A 198 8.70 -21.28 -6.32
C SER A 198 7.58 -21.44 -5.27
N SER A 199 7.76 -20.93 -4.05
CA SER A 199 6.74 -20.86 -3.01
C SER A 199 6.31 -19.41 -2.76
N ALA A 200 5.01 -19.16 -2.75
CA ALA A 200 4.48 -17.84 -2.47
C ALA A 200 4.91 -17.40 -1.06
N THR A 201 5.68 -16.32 -0.95
CA THR A 201 6.05 -15.78 0.35
C THR A 201 4.79 -15.32 1.07
N PHE A 202 4.75 -15.45 2.40
CA PHE A 202 3.61 -15.03 3.20
C PHE A 202 3.20 -13.57 2.97
N GLU A 203 4.11 -12.71 2.53
CA GLU A 203 3.80 -11.33 2.12
C GLU A 203 2.94 -11.30 0.86
N THR A 204 3.33 -12.00 -0.21
CA THR A 204 2.53 -12.06 -1.45
C THR A 204 1.15 -12.66 -1.21
N GLU A 205 1.07 -13.72 -0.40
CA GLU A 205 -0.21 -14.31 -0.01
C GLU A 205 -1.03 -13.37 0.87
N SER A 206 -0.40 -12.61 1.77
CA SER A 206 -1.13 -11.62 2.56
C SER A 206 -1.79 -10.54 1.70
N VAL A 207 -1.15 -10.14 0.60
CA VAL A 207 -1.73 -9.19 -0.38
C VAL A 207 -2.92 -9.83 -1.10
N ARG A 208 -2.81 -11.10 -1.52
CA ARG A 208 -3.91 -11.87 -2.12
C ARG A 208 -5.09 -12.00 -1.14
N CYS A 209 -4.84 -12.45 0.09
CA CYS A 209 -5.87 -12.57 1.12
C CYS A 209 -6.52 -11.21 1.43
N LYS A 210 -5.73 -10.13 1.49
CA LYS A 210 -6.24 -8.77 1.71
C LYS A 210 -7.16 -8.32 0.59
N ALA A 211 -6.76 -8.54 -0.67
CA ALA A 211 -7.57 -8.25 -1.84
C ALA A 211 -8.89 -9.04 -1.83
N MET A 212 -8.82 -10.36 -1.60
CA MET A 212 -10.01 -11.22 -1.55
C MET A 212 -10.99 -10.81 -0.46
N ARG A 213 -10.50 -10.55 0.77
CA ARG A 213 -11.35 -10.11 1.88
C ARG A 213 -12.05 -8.78 1.59
N LYS A 214 -11.35 -7.83 0.97
CA LYS A 214 -11.92 -6.53 0.59
C LYS A 214 -12.93 -6.65 -0.55
N PHE A 215 -12.62 -7.48 -1.55
CA PHE A 215 -13.54 -7.80 -2.63
C PHE A 215 -14.83 -8.46 -2.11
N ALA A 216 -14.70 -9.48 -1.25
CA ALA A 216 -15.82 -10.15 -0.62
C ALA A 216 -16.68 -9.18 0.20
N ALA A 217 -16.05 -8.33 1.02
CA ALA A 217 -16.73 -7.30 1.80
C ALA A 217 -17.47 -6.29 0.92
N PHE A 218 -16.86 -5.84 -0.18
CA PHE A 218 -17.49 -4.89 -1.12
C PHE A 218 -18.72 -5.49 -1.82
N HIS A 219 -18.64 -6.77 -2.22
CA HIS A 219 -19.72 -7.47 -2.90
C HIS A 219 -20.72 -8.16 -1.95
N ASN A 220 -20.58 -7.97 -0.63
CA ASN A 220 -21.38 -8.65 0.39
C ASN A 220 -21.42 -10.19 0.22
N LYS A 221 -20.30 -10.77 -0.21
CA LYS A 221 -20.12 -12.22 -0.34
C LYS A 221 -19.32 -12.78 0.83
N ALA A 222 -19.48 -14.08 1.10
CA ALA A 222 -18.58 -14.81 1.97
C ALA A 222 -17.17 -14.86 1.35
N VAL A 223 -16.12 -14.87 2.16
CA VAL A 223 -14.74 -14.88 1.65
C VAL A 223 -14.45 -16.20 0.96
N GLU A 224 -15.03 -17.29 1.47
CA GLU A 224 -14.91 -18.66 0.96
C GLU A 224 -15.59 -18.84 -0.40
N SER A 225 -16.53 -17.98 -0.76
CA SER A 225 -17.20 -18.03 -2.07
C SER A 225 -16.55 -17.15 -3.13
N CYS A 226 -15.48 -16.44 -2.79
CA CYS A 226 -14.72 -15.63 -3.74
C CYS A 226 -13.51 -16.40 -4.24
N THR A 227 -13.32 -16.42 -5.55
CA THR A 227 -12.16 -17.05 -6.19
C THR A 227 -11.09 -16.02 -6.53
N ILE A 228 -9.83 -16.44 -6.66
CA ILE A 228 -8.73 -15.52 -7.02
C ILE A 228 -8.96 -14.97 -8.44
N GLU A 229 -9.49 -15.80 -9.32
CA GLU A 229 -9.81 -15.48 -10.71
C GLU A 229 -10.84 -14.35 -10.81
N GLU A 230 -11.87 -14.34 -9.95
CA GLU A 230 -12.84 -13.24 -9.88
C GLU A 230 -12.18 -11.92 -9.47
N VAL A 231 -11.27 -11.95 -8.50
CA VAL A 231 -10.55 -10.75 -8.03
C VAL A 231 -9.58 -10.25 -9.10
N VAL A 232 -8.90 -11.14 -9.81
CA VAL A 232 -7.99 -10.79 -10.92
C VAL A 232 -8.77 -10.23 -12.10
N GLY A 233 -9.92 -10.82 -12.45
CA GLY A 233 -10.79 -10.37 -13.54
C GLY A 233 -11.54 -9.08 -13.25
N SER A 234 -11.53 -8.61 -12.00
CA SER A 234 -12.14 -7.34 -11.63
C SER A 234 -11.36 -6.13 -12.20
N PRO A 235 -12.00 -4.97 -12.38
CA PRO A 235 -11.35 -3.78 -12.93
C PRO A 235 -10.12 -3.29 -12.16
N HIS A 236 -10.02 -3.62 -10.87
CA HIS A 236 -8.96 -3.15 -9.99
C HIS A 236 -7.82 -4.16 -9.82
N GLY A 237 -8.06 -5.44 -10.14
CA GLY A 237 -7.11 -6.54 -9.91
C GLY A 237 -6.69 -6.71 -8.45
N ILE A 238 -5.75 -7.63 -8.19
CA ILE A 238 -5.28 -7.94 -6.83
C ILE A 238 -4.67 -6.71 -6.14
N ALA A 239 -3.80 -5.97 -6.83
CA ALA A 239 -3.13 -4.81 -6.26
C ALA A 239 -4.11 -3.69 -5.90
N GLY A 240 -5.05 -3.36 -6.80
CA GLY A 240 -6.03 -2.31 -6.56
C GLY A 240 -6.93 -2.63 -5.37
N TRP A 241 -7.47 -3.86 -5.30
CA TRP A 241 -8.29 -4.26 -4.14
C TRP A 241 -7.49 -4.28 -2.84
N ALA A 242 -6.23 -4.72 -2.85
CA ALA A 242 -5.39 -4.72 -1.66
C ALA A 242 -5.16 -3.30 -1.09
N GLU A 243 -5.12 -2.28 -1.95
CA GLU A 243 -4.89 -0.88 -1.59
C GLU A 243 -6.17 -0.11 -1.20
N MET A 244 -7.35 -0.57 -1.63
CA MET A 244 -8.62 0.10 -1.35
C MET A 244 -8.92 0.24 0.16
N GLN A 245 -9.46 1.38 0.59
CA GLN A 245 -9.84 1.61 1.99
C GLN A 245 -11.24 1.07 2.29
N ILE A 246 -11.41 -0.25 2.19
CA ILE A 246 -12.65 -0.95 2.54
C ILE A 246 -12.48 -1.55 3.94
N ALA A 247 -13.44 -1.27 4.81
CA ALA A 247 -13.52 -1.88 6.14
C ALA A 247 -13.93 -3.35 5.99
N VAL A 248 -13.06 -4.27 6.43
CA VAL A 248 -13.33 -5.70 6.42
C VAL A 248 -13.77 -6.13 7.83
N PRO A 249 -15.00 -6.64 8.00
CA PRO A 249 -15.47 -7.15 9.29
C PRO A 249 -14.53 -8.23 9.85
N GLY A 250 -14.19 -8.16 11.14
CA GLY A 250 -13.33 -9.15 11.81
C GLY A 250 -11.83 -8.98 11.58
N VAL A 251 -11.40 -7.97 10.81
CA VAL A 251 -10.01 -7.60 10.60
C VAL A 251 -9.73 -6.24 11.24
N ASP A 252 -10.11 -6.07 12.51
CA ASP A 252 -10.06 -4.78 13.20
C ASP A 252 -8.63 -4.21 13.29
N ASP A 253 -8.51 -2.90 13.05
CA ASP A 253 -7.33 -2.05 13.30
C ASP A 253 -7.17 -1.65 14.78
N GLY A 254 -7.95 -2.29 15.66
CA GLY A 254 -7.97 -2.05 17.11
C GLY A 254 -7.25 -3.15 17.90
N ALA A 255 -6.51 -2.72 18.91
CA ALA A 255 -5.75 -3.57 19.83
C ALA A 255 -6.55 -4.80 20.33
N GLY A 256 -5.84 -5.94 20.38
CA GLY A 256 -6.35 -7.27 20.69
C GLY A 256 -7.55 -7.36 21.62
N SER A 257 -8.59 -8.01 21.13
CA SER A 257 -9.53 -8.78 21.93
C SER A 257 -10.08 -9.89 21.04
N ALA A 258 -10.03 -11.11 21.55
CA ALA A 258 -10.44 -12.30 20.83
C ALA A 258 -11.98 -12.38 20.77
N PRO A 259 -12.57 -12.98 19.71
CA PRO A 259 -14.03 -13.04 19.56
C PRO A 259 -14.64 -13.97 20.62
N GLY A 260 -15.73 -13.50 21.25
CA GLY A 260 -16.53 -14.25 22.20
C GLY A 260 -17.81 -14.77 21.56
N THR A 261 -18.14 -16.02 21.84
CA THR A 261 -19.40 -16.68 21.48
C THR A 261 -20.44 -16.49 22.60
N PRO A 262 -21.73 -16.31 22.30
CA PRO A 262 -22.79 -16.17 23.31
C PRO A 262 -23.46 -17.52 23.64
N ALA A 263 -23.86 -17.72 24.91
CA ALA A 263 -24.83 -18.73 25.32
C ALA A 263 -25.58 -18.27 26.60
N PRO A 264 -26.80 -18.77 26.89
CA PRO A 264 -27.93 -17.98 27.39
C PRO A 264 -28.12 -17.99 28.91
N ASN A 265 -28.80 -16.95 29.40
CA ASN A 265 -29.22 -16.76 30.80
C ASN A 265 -30.55 -17.46 31.10
N ALA A 266 -30.64 -18.06 32.28
CA ALA A 266 -31.90 -18.40 32.96
C ALA A 266 -31.97 -17.69 34.33
N SER A 267 -33.02 -16.86 34.46
CA SER A 267 -33.89 -16.60 35.63
C SER A 267 -33.33 -16.25 37.02
N ASP A 268 -33.53 -14.96 37.36
CA ASP A 268 -34.35 -14.42 38.47
C ASP A 268 -33.89 -14.37 39.95
N PRO A 269 -34.44 -13.39 40.74
CA PRO A 269 -33.69 -12.64 41.75
C PRO A 269 -34.25 -12.77 43.17
N LYS A 270 -33.51 -12.31 44.19
CA LYS A 270 -34.11 -11.95 45.49
C LYS A 270 -33.32 -10.90 46.28
N GLU A 271 -34.09 -10.16 47.06
CA GLU A 271 -33.86 -8.84 47.63
C GLU A 271 -32.99 -8.76 48.90
N LYS A 272 -32.53 -7.50 49.13
CA LYS A 272 -31.88 -6.81 50.27
C LYS A 272 -32.54 -7.05 51.66
N PRO A 273 -31.92 -6.71 52.84
CA PRO A 273 -31.39 -5.34 53.15
C PRO A 273 -30.26 -5.12 54.20
N LYS A 274 -29.71 -3.86 54.13
CA LYS A 274 -29.08 -2.90 55.09
C LYS A 274 -28.72 -3.37 56.53
N ASN A 275 -27.65 -2.97 57.23
CA ASN A 275 -26.92 -1.69 57.47
C ASN A 275 -25.67 -2.07 58.35
N SER A 276 -24.44 -1.51 58.33
CA SER A 276 -24.02 -0.16 58.75
C SER A 276 -22.46 -0.04 58.80
N LYS A 277 -21.95 1.15 58.48
CA LYS A 277 -20.68 1.86 58.84
C LYS A 277 -19.57 1.08 59.61
N ALA A 278 -18.25 1.15 59.34
CA ALA A 278 -17.43 2.20 58.72
C ALA A 278 -15.98 1.73 58.36
N ARG A 279 -15.35 2.50 57.45
CA ARG A 279 -13.91 2.82 57.26
C ARG A 279 -12.95 1.82 56.56
N GLY A 280 -12.70 2.12 55.27
CA GLY A 280 -11.34 2.37 54.77
C GLY A 280 -10.70 1.32 53.86
N GLY A 281 -10.75 1.52 52.53
CA GLY A 281 -9.89 0.80 51.57
C GLY A 281 -10.50 0.50 50.20
N ALA A 282 -11.16 1.48 49.55
CA ALA A 282 -11.84 1.26 48.28
C ALA A 282 -10.84 1.20 47.09
N LYS A 283 -10.46 -0.02 46.71
CA LYS A 283 -10.14 -0.39 45.32
C LYS A 283 -11.40 -0.19 44.47
N GLY A 284 -11.35 0.77 43.55
CA GLY A 284 -12.45 1.09 42.64
C GLY A 284 -12.79 -0.09 41.74
N ALA A 285 -14.02 -0.57 41.89
CA ALA A 285 -14.66 -1.55 41.03
C ALA A 285 -14.69 -1.05 39.57
N ALA A 286 -14.45 -1.98 38.65
CA ALA A 286 -14.52 -1.77 37.22
C ALA A 286 -15.92 -1.27 36.83
N LYS A 287 -15.96 0.00 36.38
CA LYS A 287 -17.08 0.52 35.57
C LYS A 287 -17.19 -0.31 34.28
N PRO A 288 -18.39 -0.54 33.74
CA PRO A 288 -18.54 -1.04 32.39
C PRO A 288 -17.76 -0.10 31.46
N LYS A 289 -16.88 -0.66 30.62
CA LYS A 289 -16.15 0.11 29.60
C LYS A 289 -17.19 0.70 28.64
N ALA A 290 -17.59 1.92 28.90
CA ALA A 290 -18.06 2.81 27.85
C ALA A 290 -17.01 2.76 26.73
N LYS A 291 -17.49 2.66 25.48
CA LYS A 291 -16.69 2.95 24.28
C LYS A 291 -15.81 4.15 24.63
N LYS A 292 -14.49 3.97 24.58
CA LYS A 292 -13.56 5.07 24.79
C LYS A 292 -13.78 6.00 23.60
N GLU A 293 -14.69 6.97 23.75
CA GLU A 293 -14.81 8.10 22.84
C GLU A 293 -13.38 8.60 22.62
N LEU A 294 -12.93 8.60 21.37
CA LEU A 294 -11.69 9.26 21.06
C LEU A 294 -11.88 10.72 21.48
N SER A 295 -10.91 11.29 22.19
CA SER A 295 -10.94 12.74 22.45
C SER A 295 -11.16 13.44 21.12
N GLN A 296 -12.07 14.42 21.08
CA GLN A 296 -12.45 15.18 19.89
C GLN A 296 -11.22 15.71 19.11
N GLU A 297 -10.13 15.99 19.84
CA GLU A 297 -8.81 16.33 19.28
C GLU A 297 -8.20 15.20 18.44
N LYS A 298 -8.25 13.95 18.92
CA LYS A 298 -7.70 12.79 18.21
C LYS A 298 -8.53 12.43 16.98
N GLU A 299 -9.84 12.66 17.01
CA GLU A 299 -10.71 12.50 15.84
C GLU A 299 -10.41 13.56 14.77
N ALA A 300 -10.32 14.82 15.17
CA ALA A 300 -9.95 15.92 14.29
C ALA A 300 -8.55 15.71 13.69
N GLU A 301 -7.60 15.20 14.48
CA GLU A 301 -6.27 14.82 14.01
C GLU A 301 -6.31 13.72 12.96
N ASN A 302 -6.93 12.59 13.27
CA ASN A 302 -7.00 11.48 12.33
C ASN A 302 -7.65 11.90 11.01
N PHE A 303 -8.73 12.68 11.09
CA PHE A 303 -9.40 13.25 9.92
C PHE A 303 -8.46 14.15 9.12
N ALA A 304 -7.75 15.06 9.78
CA ALA A 304 -6.82 15.94 9.10
C ALA A 304 -5.66 15.16 8.46
N LYS A 305 -5.09 14.16 9.13
CA LYS A 305 -4.03 13.32 8.53
C LYS A 305 -4.52 12.61 7.28
N GLU A 306 -5.72 12.03 7.34
CA GLU A 306 -6.32 11.33 6.22
C GLU A 306 -6.56 12.28 5.04
N MET A 307 -7.14 13.45 5.30
CA MET A 307 -7.45 14.43 4.27
C MET A 307 -6.17 14.96 3.61
N MET A 308 -5.16 15.29 4.40
CA MET A 308 -3.89 15.81 3.86
C MET A 308 -3.11 14.75 3.08
N CYS A 309 -3.16 13.49 3.51
CA CYS A 309 -2.59 12.38 2.75
C CYS A 309 -3.31 12.19 1.40
N LYS A 310 -4.64 12.30 1.38
CA LYS A 310 -5.44 12.24 0.15
C LYS A 310 -5.09 13.39 -0.81
N VAL A 311 -5.00 14.63 -0.31
CA VAL A 311 -4.60 15.82 -1.09
C VAL A 311 -3.18 15.69 -1.64
N GLN A 312 -2.24 15.15 -0.87
CA GLN A 312 -0.87 14.97 -1.35
C GLN A 312 -0.79 13.88 -2.43
N LYS A 313 -1.50 12.77 -2.25
CA LYS A 313 -1.58 11.70 -3.27
C LYS A 313 -2.27 12.19 -4.54
N SER A 314 -3.36 12.94 -4.42
CA SER A 314 -4.04 13.50 -5.60
C SER A 314 -3.11 14.46 -6.35
N GLN A 315 -2.38 15.33 -5.64
CA GLN A 315 -1.40 16.21 -6.28
C GLN A 315 -0.32 15.44 -7.02
N GLN A 316 0.25 14.38 -6.43
CA GLN A 316 1.27 13.56 -7.10
C GLN A 316 0.74 12.84 -8.35
N ILE A 317 -0.50 12.35 -8.31
CA ILE A 317 -1.15 11.72 -9.47
C ILE A 317 -1.38 12.77 -10.56
N MET A 318 -1.84 13.97 -10.17
CA MET A 318 -2.12 15.06 -11.08
C MET A 318 -0.86 15.63 -11.71
N ASP A 319 0.23 15.80 -10.97
CA ASP A 319 1.52 16.23 -11.50
C ASP A 319 2.05 15.20 -12.51
N LYS A 320 1.87 13.89 -12.25
CA LYS A 320 2.22 12.84 -13.21
C LYS A 320 1.40 12.95 -14.50
N ILE A 321 0.11 13.26 -14.41
CA ILE A 321 -0.75 13.39 -15.58
C ILE A 321 -0.44 14.68 -16.35
N LEU A 322 -0.22 15.80 -15.65
CA LEU A 322 0.16 17.09 -16.27
C LEU A 322 1.51 17.01 -16.97
N ASN A 323 2.47 16.26 -16.42
CA ASN A 323 3.77 16.01 -17.05
C ASN A 323 3.70 15.14 -18.31
N LEU A 324 2.57 14.49 -18.58
CA LEU A 324 2.31 13.81 -19.87
C LEU A 324 1.90 14.81 -20.98
N GLY A 325 1.58 16.06 -20.64
CA GLY A 325 1.35 17.14 -21.60
C GLY A 325 0.25 16.84 -22.62
N ASP A 326 0.51 17.17 -23.89
CA ASP A 326 -0.38 16.90 -25.03
C ASP A 326 -0.32 15.44 -25.55
N ASP A 327 0.56 14.61 -24.98
CA ASP A 327 0.76 13.19 -25.34
C ASP A 327 -0.22 12.24 -24.62
N LEU A 328 -1.31 12.76 -24.05
CA LEU A 328 -2.40 11.94 -23.53
C LEU A 328 -2.98 11.11 -24.69
N PRO A 329 -3.04 9.77 -24.58
CA PRO A 329 -3.65 8.92 -25.60
C PRO A 329 -5.04 9.44 -25.97
N SER A 330 -5.46 9.29 -27.23
CA SER A 330 -6.76 9.80 -27.70
C SER A 330 -7.95 9.32 -26.85
N ALA A 331 -7.85 8.13 -26.27
CA ALA A 331 -8.81 7.55 -25.32
C ALA A 331 -8.90 8.29 -23.96
N TRP A 332 -7.98 9.20 -23.67
CA TRP A 332 -7.86 9.95 -22.42
C TRP A 332 -8.14 11.45 -22.61
N LYS A 333 -8.67 11.86 -23.78
CA LYS A 333 -9.07 13.26 -24.01
C LYS A 333 -10.12 13.77 -23.02
N TRP A 334 -10.96 12.89 -22.47
CA TRP A 334 -11.89 13.20 -21.37
C TRP A 334 -11.18 13.63 -20.08
N ALA A 335 -9.92 13.25 -19.89
CA ALA A 335 -9.16 13.65 -18.71
C ALA A 335 -8.93 15.16 -18.68
N LYS A 336 -8.91 15.86 -19.82
CA LYS A 336 -8.68 17.32 -19.86
C LYS A 336 -9.73 18.10 -19.07
N THR A 337 -11.01 17.77 -19.21
CA THR A 337 -12.09 18.40 -18.45
C THR A 337 -12.00 18.03 -16.98
N PHE A 338 -11.70 16.77 -16.66
CA PHE A 338 -11.46 16.33 -15.28
C PHE A 338 -10.28 17.06 -14.61
N LEU A 339 -9.19 17.30 -15.34
CA LEU A 339 -8.01 18.03 -14.86
C LEU A 339 -8.35 19.50 -14.57
N GLN A 340 -9.22 20.10 -15.38
CA GLN A 340 -9.73 21.46 -15.16
C GLN A 340 -10.63 21.52 -13.92
N ASP A 341 -11.55 20.57 -13.76
CA ASP A 341 -12.42 20.47 -12.58
C ASP A 341 -11.61 20.27 -11.30
N TYR A 342 -10.57 19.43 -11.35
CA TYR A 342 -9.64 19.24 -10.24
C TYR A 342 -8.87 20.52 -9.90
N ALA A 343 -8.37 21.24 -10.91
CA ALA A 343 -7.66 22.50 -10.70
C ALA A 343 -8.57 23.55 -10.06
N GLN A 344 -9.84 23.60 -10.48
CA GLN A 344 -10.86 24.45 -9.89
C GLN A 344 -11.16 24.07 -8.44
N LEU A 345 -11.40 22.78 -8.15
CA LEU A 345 -11.62 22.29 -6.78
C LEU A 345 -10.41 22.57 -5.86
N THR A 346 -9.20 22.48 -6.41
CA THR A 346 -7.97 22.81 -5.66
C THR A 346 -7.88 24.30 -5.37
N ALA A 347 -8.32 25.16 -6.28
CA ALA A 347 -8.40 26.60 -6.06
C ALA A 347 -9.48 26.94 -5.01
N GLU A 348 -10.68 26.35 -5.12
CA GLU A 348 -11.76 26.50 -4.13
C GLU A 348 -11.32 26.03 -2.73
N PHE A 349 -10.56 24.94 -2.64
CA PHE A 349 -9.99 24.47 -1.38
C PHE A 349 -8.98 25.46 -0.79
N LYS A 350 -8.10 26.05 -1.62
CA LYS A 350 -7.17 27.09 -1.16
C LYS A 350 -7.91 28.34 -0.67
N ASP A 351 -8.92 28.79 -1.41
CA ASP A 351 -9.74 29.95 -1.04
C ASP A 351 -10.51 29.70 0.26
N ALA A 352 -11.02 28.50 0.48
CA ALA A 352 -11.67 28.13 1.73
C ALA A 352 -10.70 28.14 2.92
N LEU A 353 -9.41 27.82 2.71
CA LEU A 353 -8.38 27.88 3.76
C LEU A 353 -7.92 29.31 4.05
N SER A 354 -8.04 30.23 3.09
CA SER A 354 -7.70 31.65 3.24
C SER A 354 -8.86 32.55 2.78
N PRO A 355 -10.00 32.55 3.51
CA PRO A 355 -11.14 33.38 3.13
C PRO A 355 -10.82 34.86 3.29
N LYS A 356 -11.48 35.71 2.49
CA LYS A 356 -11.33 37.18 2.57
C LYS A 356 -11.78 37.76 3.91
N GLU A 357 -12.67 37.04 4.61
CA GLU A 357 -13.15 37.36 5.95
C GLU A 357 -13.00 36.12 6.85
N GLY A 358 -12.33 36.26 8.01
CA GLY A 358 -12.11 35.19 8.99
C GLY A 358 -10.64 34.78 9.15
N ASP A 359 -10.40 33.81 10.04
CA ASP A 359 -9.04 33.32 10.33
C ASP A 359 -8.46 32.55 9.14
N SER A 360 -7.27 32.96 8.69
CA SER A 360 -6.50 32.21 7.70
C SER A 360 -5.94 30.93 8.34
N LEU A 361 -6.20 29.79 7.70
CA LEU A 361 -5.65 28.50 8.08
C LEU A 361 -4.41 28.13 7.26
N LYS A 362 -3.99 28.98 6.33
CA LYS A 362 -2.95 28.64 5.35
C LYS A 362 -1.64 28.20 6.03
N ASP A 363 -1.12 29.03 6.93
CA ASP A 363 0.15 28.75 7.62
C ASP A 363 0.01 27.51 8.54
N PHE A 364 -1.13 27.38 9.22
CA PHE A 364 -1.44 26.21 10.05
C PHE A 364 -1.47 24.92 9.23
N VAL A 365 -2.11 24.92 8.06
CA VAL A 365 -2.23 23.74 7.19
C VAL A 365 -0.92 23.42 6.50
N ASP A 366 -0.15 24.41 6.08
CA ASP A 366 1.16 24.21 5.46
C ASP A 366 2.17 23.65 6.47
N GLU A 367 2.17 24.14 7.71
CA GLU A 367 2.97 23.54 8.78
C GLU A 367 2.43 22.15 9.22
N LEU A 368 1.11 21.93 9.20
CA LEU A 368 0.52 20.61 9.42
C LEU A 368 0.98 19.62 8.34
N ARG A 369 1.07 20.01 7.06
CA ARG A 369 1.64 19.18 5.98
C ARG A 369 3.04 18.71 6.31
N LEU A 370 3.89 19.61 6.76
CA LEU A 370 5.30 19.33 7.06
C LEU A 370 5.45 18.41 8.28
N THR A 371 4.50 18.44 9.21
CA THR A 371 4.58 17.72 10.49
C THR A 371 3.91 16.34 10.48
N LEU A 372 3.08 16.03 9.46
CA LEU A 372 2.40 14.75 9.29
C LEU A 372 3.33 13.53 9.13
N ILE A 373 4.61 13.76 8.87
CA ILE A 373 5.60 12.71 8.57
C ILE A 373 6.10 11.99 9.84
N SER A 374 5.95 12.58 11.05
CA SER A 374 6.43 11.94 12.29
C SER A 374 5.61 12.30 13.54
N PRO A 375 5.32 11.32 14.43
CA PRO A 375 4.71 11.58 15.75
C PRO A 375 5.48 12.59 16.60
N ALA A 376 6.81 12.67 16.43
CA ALA A 376 7.64 13.64 17.14
C ALA A 376 7.37 15.08 16.69
N ASN A 377 7.18 15.28 15.38
CA ASN A 377 6.91 16.59 14.79
C ASN A 377 5.52 17.10 15.18
N LEU A 378 4.53 16.21 15.28
CA LEU A 378 3.20 16.55 15.76
C LEU A 378 3.20 17.06 17.20
N LYS A 379 4.06 16.50 18.07
CA LYS A 379 4.19 16.96 19.47
C LYS A 379 4.77 18.38 19.54
N THR A 380 5.75 18.68 18.69
CA THR A 380 6.33 20.03 18.56
C THR A 380 5.31 21.02 18.00
N PHE A 381 4.54 20.59 16.99
CA PHE A 381 3.47 21.38 16.38
C PHE A 381 2.36 21.74 17.38
N LYS A 382 1.89 20.77 18.17
CA LYS A 382 0.95 21.04 19.28
C LYS A 382 1.49 22.06 20.27
N LYS A 383 2.78 21.99 20.59
CA LYS A 383 3.43 22.94 21.51
C LYS A 383 3.51 24.34 20.92
N LEU A 384 3.70 24.47 19.60
CA LEU A 384 3.77 25.74 18.90
C LEU A 384 2.42 26.48 18.89
N TYR A 385 1.33 25.76 18.64
CA TYR A 385 -0.01 26.35 18.58
C TYR A 385 -0.76 26.36 19.92
N GLY A 386 -0.32 25.57 20.90
CA GLY A 386 -0.85 25.55 22.26
C GLY A 386 -2.38 25.43 22.30
N ASP A 387 -3.03 26.36 22.99
CA ASP A 387 -4.49 26.38 23.16
C ASP A 387 -5.25 26.65 21.85
N ARG A 388 -4.59 27.19 20.83
CA ARG A 388 -5.18 27.43 19.50
C ARG A 388 -5.19 26.19 18.62
N TYR A 389 -4.43 25.15 18.98
CA TYR A 389 -4.29 23.95 18.15
C TYR A 389 -5.64 23.26 17.89
N LEU A 390 -6.40 22.95 18.94
CA LEU A 390 -7.68 22.25 18.82
C LEU A 390 -8.73 23.08 18.06
N PRO A 391 -8.94 24.38 18.35
CA PRO A 391 -9.83 25.24 17.56
C PRO A 391 -9.47 25.29 16.08
N LEU A 392 -8.19 25.41 15.72
CA LEU A 392 -7.74 25.44 14.32
C LEU A 392 -7.95 24.09 13.62
N MET A 393 -7.75 22.98 14.32
CA MET A 393 -8.02 21.63 13.80
C MET A 393 -9.51 21.40 13.53
N LEU A 394 -10.39 21.88 14.40
CA LEU A 394 -11.84 21.80 14.22
C LEU A 394 -12.29 22.70 13.06
N LEU A 395 -11.78 23.93 13.00
CA LEU A 395 -12.07 24.84 11.88
C LEU A 395 -11.61 24.28 10.54
N PHE A 396 -10.44 23.61 10.50
CA PHE A 396 -9.96 22.91 9.31
C PHE A 396 -10.91 21.77 8.91
N ARG A 397 -11.34 20.94 9.87
CA ARG A 397 -12.30 19.86 9.65
C ARG A 397 -13.62 20.40 9.06
N ASP A 398 -14.18 21.43 9.67
CA ASP A 398 -15.46 22.01 9.26
C ASP A 398 -15.38 22.57 7.83
N ARG A 399 -14.30 23.27 7.48
CA ARG A 399 -14.07 23.78 6.13
C ARG A 399 -13.94 22.66 5.10
N CYS A 400 -13.23 21.57 5.42
CA CYS A 400 -13.16 20.40 4.54
C CYS A 400 -14.54 19.76 4.32
N GLN A 401 -15.34 19.63 5.38
CA GLN A 401 -16.68 19.04 5.30
C GLN A 401 -17.64 19.92 4.47
N ASN A 402 -17.56 21.24 4.61
CA ASN A 402 -18.37 22.18 3.83
C ASN A 402 -18.08 22.09 2.32
N ILE A 403 -16.80 21.95 1.93
CA ILE A 403 -16.42 21.81 0.51
C ILE A 403 -16.98 20.50 -0.06
N VAL A 404 -16.87 19.40 0.69
CA VAL A 404 -17.42 18.10 0.28
C VAL A 404 -18.93 18.18 0.10
N ALA A 405 -19.65 18.81 1.03
CA ALA A 405 -21.10 19.00 0.94
C ALA A 405 -21.49 19.85 -0.28
N GLN A 406 -20.79 20.96 -0.54
CA GLN A 406 -21.03 21.80 -1.72
C GLN A 406 -20.79 21.06 -3.03
N THR A 407 -19.75 20.22 -3.09
CA THR A 407 -19.42 19.43 -4.29
C THR A 407 -20.50 18.39 -4.58
N LEU A 408 -21.01 17.69 -3.54
CA LEU A 408 -22.10 16.72 -3.67
C LEU A 408 -23.44 17.34 -4.09
N THR A 409 -23.59 18.65 -3.95
CA THR A 409 -24.81 19.37 -4.38
C THR A 409 -24.71 19.85 -5.84
N ARG A 410 -23.50 19.89 -6.42
CA ARG A 410 -23.24 20.30 -7.81
C ARG A 410 -23.29 19.12 -8.79
N ILE A 411 -23.14 17.89 -8.29
CA ILE A 411 -23.31 16.62 -9.02
C ILE A 411 -24.77 16.20 -8.89
#